data_AF-A0A7K4BKN2-F1
#
_entry.id   AF-A0A7K4BKN2-F1
#
_cell.length_a   1.000
_cell.length_b   1.000
_cell.length_c   1.000
_cell.angle_alpha   90.00
_cell.angle_beta   90.00
_cell.angle_gamma   90.00
#
_symmetry.space_group_name_H-M   'P 1'
#
loop_
_entity.id
_entity.type
_entity.pdbx_description
1 polymer ?
#
loop_
_entity_poly.entity_id
_entity_poly.type
_entity_poly.pdbx_seq_one_letter_code
_entity_poly.pdbx_strand_id
1 'polypeptide(L)'
;MQNHPYVDLNAIAWAAMDHYGFVPEFPLSVVREVGALATKTAPDDLRDLRSLLWSSIDNHDSRDLDQIEACERGPDGEIHVRVAIADVDFYVPRGSETDRHACRNGTSVYTGIETFPMLPDRLSADLSSLLPGQDHVAVVIEYVVREDGSTRPGDIYRAIVRNQAKLVYEEVGDWLEGTGPVPGAVSETAGLAEQVLLQDEAALRMKRRRTEWGALALETIEAEPVIADGQVACLVIQEQNRARCLIEEFMVAANGSITAFLAAAHLPMIHRVVRTPRNWEGIVIEAAERGETLPAKPDAEALTRFLIRQKAADPDRFPDLSLTVVKLMGAGEYVAFRPGDEPIGHFALAVTDYTHGTAPNRRYVDLIIQRLVKSVIGGERYP
;
A
#
# COMPACT_ATOMS: atom_id res chain seq x y z
N MET A 1 -37.56 27.22 7.38
CA MET A 1 -36.84 26.12 6.71
C MET A 1 -36.17 26.71 5.49
N GLN A 2 -34.85 26.90 5.52
CA GLN A 2 -34.11 27.32 4.33
C GLN A 2 -34.08 26.12 3.37
N ASN A 3 -34.69 26.28 2.20
CA ASN A 3 -34.58 25.34 1.08
C ASN A 3 -33.14 25.37 0.59
N HIS A 4 -32.27 24.57 1.20
CA HIS A 4 -31.00 24.27 0.57
C HIS A 4 -31.28 23.47 -0.70
N PRO A 5 -30.70 23.87 -1.85
CA PRO A 5 -30.84 23.10 -3.08
C PRO A 5 -30.31 21.68 -2.83
N TYR A 6 -31.05 20.68 -3.27
CA TYR A 6 -30.60 19.29 -3.23
C TYR A 6 -29.30 19.17 -4.02
N VAL A 7 -28.25 18.67 -3.38
CA VAL A 7 -26.95 18.39 -3.99
C VAL A 7 -26.85 16.90 -4.18
N ASP A 8 -26.79 16.45 -5.43
CA ASP A 8 -26.61 15.05 -5.77
C ASP A 8 -25.12 14.71 -5.81
N LEU A 9 -24.61 14.19 -4.69
CA LEU A 9 -23.18 13.86 -4.55
C LEU A 9 -22.75 12.74 -5.50
N ASN A 10 -23.63 11.78 -5.79
CA ASN A 10 -23.35 10.71 -6.75
C ASN A 10 -23.21 11.28 -8.16
N ALA A 11 -24.15 12.13 -8.59
CA ALA A 11 -24.06 12.77 -9.90
C ALA A 11 -22.78 13.60 -10.06
N ILE A 12 -22.32 14.28 -9.00
CA ILE A 12 -21.05 15.01 -8.99
C ILE A 12 -19.86 14.06 -9.16
N ALA A 13 -19.84 12.94 -8.42
CA ALA A 13 -18.78 11.94 -8.51
C ALA A 13 -18.67 11.34 -9.93
N TRP A 14 -19.80 10.98 -10.52
CA TRP A 14 -19.87 10.47 -11.89
C TRP A 14 -19.43 11.51 -12.93
N ALA A 15 -19.89 12.76 -12.81
CA ALA A 15 -19.47 13.84 -13.69
C ALA A 15 -17.96 14.11 -13.61
N ALA A 16 -17.37 13.97 -12.41
CA ALA A 16 -15.92 14.09 -12.24
C ALA A 16 -15.18 12.97 -12.98
N MET A 17 -15.66 11.72 -12.94
CA MET A 17 -15.04 10.61 -13.66
C MET A 17 -15.00 10.89 -15.17
N ASP A 18 -16.12 11.30 -15.75
CA ASP A 18 -16.21 11.66 -17.18
C ASP A 18 -15.30 12.85 -17.52
N HIS A 19 -15.34 13.91 -16.71
CA HIS A 19 -14.54 15.13 -16.92
C HIS A 19 -13.03 14.85 -16.95
N TYR A 20 -12.54 13.96 -16.08
CA TYR A 20 -11.13 13.60 -16.01
C TYR A 20 -10.76 12.39 -16.89
N GLY A 21 -11.70 11.89 -17.71
CA GLY A 21 -11.46 10.85 -18.70
C GLY A 21 -11.37 9.42 -18.14
N PHE A 22 -11.87 9.22 -16.91
CA PHE A 22 -12.05 7.90 -16.30
C PHE A 22 -13.31 7.24 -16.88
N VAL A 23 -13.28 5.92 -17.06
CA VAL A 23 -14.44 5.15 -17.57
C VAL A 23 -15.11 4.45 -16.39
N PRO A 24 -16.16 5.02 -15.77
CA PRO A 24 -16.77 4.47 -14.56
C PRO A 24 -17.55 3.17 -14.81
N GLU A 25 -18.16 3.03 -15.99
CA GLU A 25 -18.92 1.83 -16.33
C GLU A 25 -18.05 0.75 -16.98
N PHE A 26 -18.22 -0.48 -16.52
CA PHE A 26 -17.63 -1.63 -17.18
C PHE A 26 -18.38 -1.94 -18.48
N PRO A 27 -17.67 -2.05 -19.63
CA PRO A 27 -18.31 -2.43 -20.88
C PRO A 27 -18.87 -3.85 -20.80
N LEU A 28 -19.90 -4.15 -21.59
CA LEU A 28 -20.54 -5.47 -21.61
C LEU A 28 -19.56 -6.63 -21.88
N SER A 29 -18.46 -6.38 -22.60
CA SER A 29 -17.42 -7.39 -22.83
C SER A 29 -16.73 -7.80 -21.52
N VAL A 30 -16.37 -6.84 -20.67
CA VAL A 30 -15.80 -7.06 -19.32
C VAL A 30 -16.81 -7.76 -18.41
N VAL A 31 -18.06 -7.28 -18.39
CA VAL A 31 -19.12 -7.90 -17.55
C VAL A 31 -19.34 -9.37 -17.91
N ARG A 32 -19.36 -9.70 -19.22
CA ARG A 32 -19.50 -11.08 -19.70
C ARG A 32 -18.28 -11.93 -19.38
N GLU A 33 -17.07 -11.39 -19.58
CA GLU A 33 -15.82 -12.08 -19.27
C GLU A 33 -15.77 -12.46 -17.78
N VAL A 34 -15.98 -11.49 -16.90
CA VAL A 34 -15.97 -11.70 -15.44
C VAL A 34 -17.13 -12.58 -14.98
N GLY A 35 -18.32 -12.42 -15.56
CA GLY A 35 -19.48 -13.26 -15.24
C GLY A 35 -19.27 -14.75 -15.58
N ALA A 36 -18.43 -15.04 -16.57
CA ALA A 36 -18.07 -16.40 -16.97
C ALA A 36 -16.91 -17.00 -16.14
N LEU A 37 -16.23 -16.22 -15.31
CA LEU A 37 -15.14 -16.73 -14.47
C LEU A 37 -15.70 -17.63 -13.37
N ALA A 38 -15.19 -18.86 -13.34
CA ALA A 38 -15.32 -19.75 -12.19
C ALA A 38 -14.14 -19.55 -11.24
N THR A 39 -14.33 -19.88 -9.96
CA THR A 39 -13.22 -20.05 -9.02
C THR A 39 -12.23 -21.04 -9.61
N LYS A 40 -11.00 -20.59 -9.82
CA LYS A 40 -9.95 -21.41 -10.43
C LYS A 40 -9.32 -22.26 -9.33
N THR A 41 -9.12 -23.54 -9.61
CA THR A 41 -8.35 -24.41 -8.72
C THR A 41 -6.88 -24.01 -8.79
N ALA A 42 -6.23 -23.91 -7.63
CA ALA A 42 -4.80 -23.69 -7.55
C ALA A 42 -4.04 -24.83 -8.25
N PRO A 43 -2.95 -24.55 -8.99
CA PRO A 43 -2.06 -25.58 -9.50
C PRO A 43 -1.50 -26.46 -8.37
N ASP A 44 -1.37 -27.76 -8.61
CA ASP A 44 -0.93 -28.76 -7.61
C ASP A 44 0.53 -28.60 -7.16
N ASP A 45 1.34 -27.82 -7.90
CA ASP A 45 2.77 -27.60 -7.67
C ASP A 45 3.08 -26.36 -6.81
N LEU A 46 2.05 -25.59 -6.42
CA LEU A 46 2.24 -24.42 -5.58
C LEU A 46 2.61 -24.81 -4.14
N ARG A 47 3.45 -23.99 -3.50
CA ARG A 47 3.78 -24.16 -2.08
C ARG A 47 2.51 -23.98 -1.24
N ASP A 48 2.29 -24.88 -0.30
CA ASP A 48 1.16 -24.79 0.63
C ASP A 48 1.59 -24.05 1.90
N LEU A 49 1.06 -22.85 2.09
CA LEU A 49 1.31 -22.01 3.27
C LEU A 49 0.03 -21.72 4.05
N ARG A 50 -1.05 -22.49 3.83
CA ARG A 50 -2.36 -22.28 4.48
C ARG A 50 -2.31 -22.42 6.00
N SER A 51 -1.29 -23.10 6.54
CA SER A 51 -1.13 -23.32 7.98
C SER A 51 -0.51 -22.14 8.73
N LEU A 52 0.04 -21.14 8.04
CA LEU A 52 0.58 -19.97 8.71
C LEU A 52 -0.56 -19.08 9.24
N LEU A 53 -0.27 -18.33 10.30
CA LEU A 53 -1.16 -17.34 10.89
C LEU A 53 -1.17 -16.06 10.05
N TRP A 54 -1.69 -16.15 8.83
CA TRP A 54 -1.90 -15.00 7.96
C TRP A 54 -3.07 -14.16 8.46
N SER A 55 -2.89 -12.85 8.48
CA SER A 55 -3.96 -11.88 8.72
C SER A 55 -3.84 -10.70 7.78
N SER A 56 -4.93 -9.98 7.54
CA SER A 56 -4.87 -8.63 6.97
C SER A 56 -5.22 -7.60 8.03
N ILE A 57 -4.79 -6.35 7.84
CA ILE A 57 -5.27 -5.18 8.60
C ILE A 57 -5.73 -4.13 7.60
N ASP A 58 -7.02 -3.80 7.63
CA ASP A 58 -7.66 -2.94 6.62
C ASP A 58 -8.69 -2.00 7.26
N ASN A 59 -9.32 -1.13 6.45
CA ASN A 59 -10.49 -0.40 6.92
C ASN A 59 -11.65 -1.38 7.18
N HIS A 60 -12.55 -1.01 8.09
CA HIS A 60 -13.66 -1.87 8.51
C HIS A 60 -14.53 -2.37 7.35
N ASP A 61 -14.75 -1.51 6.34
CA ASP A 61 -15.59 -1.71 5.16
C ASP A 61 -14.84 -2.25 3.93
N SER A 62 -13.50 -2.28 3.95
CA SER A 62 -12.70 -2.82 2.85
C SER A 62 -13.07 -4.26 2.53
N ARG A 63 -13.20 -4.56 1.24
CA ARG A 63 -13.42 -5.92 0.74
C ARG A 63 -12.41 -6.35 -0.30
N ASP A 64 -11.63 -5.41 -0.83
CA ASP A 64 -10.58 -5.56 -1.83
C ASP A 64 -9.22 -5.79 -1.18
N LEU A 65 -9.09 -6.92 -0.46
CA LEU A 65 -7.92 -7.24 0.35
C LEU A 65 -6.79 -7.73 -0.57
N ASP A 66 -5.88 -6.82 -0.88
CA ASP A 66 -4.73 -7.09 -1.74
C ASP A 66 -3.67 -7.99 -1.09
N GLN A 67 -3.61 -8.00 0.24
CA GLN A 67 -2.43 -8.48 0.95
C GLN A 67 -2.75 -9.07 2.33
N ILE A 68 -1.95 -10.05 2.77
CA ILE A 68 -1.96 -10.63 4.13
C ILE A 68 -0.53 -10.91 4.59
N GLU A 69 -0.28 -10.83 5.90
CA GLU A 69 1.08 -10.94 6.45
C GLU A 69 1.22 -12.02 7.53
N ALA A 70 2.42 -12.59 7.61
CA ALA A 70 2.82 -13.51 8.65
C ALA A 70 4.30 -13.28 8.99
N CYS A 71 4.63 -13.38 10.27
CA CYS A 71 5.99 -13.30 10.76
C CYS A 71 6.41 -14.59 11.48
N GLU A 72 7.71 -14.84 11.53
CA GLU A 72 8.32 -15.88 12.34
C GLU A 72 9.63 -15.36 12.95
N ARG A 73 9.98 -15.82 14.15
CA ARG A 73 11.30 -15.56 14.72
C ARG A 73 12.35 -16.34 13.93
N GLY A 74 13.37 -15.63 13.45
CA GLY A 74 14.55 -16.20 12.83
C GLY A 74 15.71 -16.43 13.82
N PRO A 75 16.85 -16.91 13.32
CA PRO A 75 18.09 -16.97 14.08
C PRO A 75 18.54 -15.58 14.54
N ASP A 76 19.36 -15.50 15.58
CA ASP A 76 20.04 -14.25 15.99
C ASP A 76 19.11 -13.05 16.20
N GLY A 77 17.86 -13.29 16.61
CA GLY A 77 16.87 -12.23 16.85
C GLY A 77 16.31 -11.58 15.58
N GLU A 78 16.60 -12.14 14.40
CA GLU A 78 15.98 -11.78 13.13
C GLU A 78 14.45 -12.06 13.18
N ILE A 79 13.67 -11.28 12.42
CA ILE A 79 12.25 -11.54 12.19
C ILE A 79 12.08 -11.79 10.70
N HIS A 80 11.61 -12.99 10.37
CA HIS A 80 11.29 -13.35 8.99
C HIS A 80 9.87 -12.88 8.71
N VAL A 81 9.72 -11.98 7.75
CA VAL A 81 8.43 -11.43 7.34
C VAL A 81 8.06 -12.03 6.00
N ARG A 82 6.79 -12.41 5.88
CA ARG A 82 6.17 -12.83 4.64
C ARG A 82 4.96 -11.95 4.38
N VAL A 83 4.88 -11.44 3.16
CA VAL A 83 3.73 -10.70 2.66
C VAL A 83 3.19 -11.47 1.47
N ALA A 84 1.95 -11.92 1.54
CA ALA A 84 1.28 -12.60 0.45
C ALA A 84 0.35 -11.62 -0.26
N ILE A 85 0.60 -11.39 -1.56
CA ILE A 85 -0.18 -10.49 -2.41
C ILE A 85 -1.13 -11.30 -3.30
N ALA A 86 -2.38 -10.87 -3.41
CA ALA A 86 -3.40 -11.44 -4.30
C ALA A 86 -2.87 -11.65 -5.73
N ASP A 87 -2.95 -12.87 -6.27
CA ASP A 87 -2.55 -13.17 -7.66
C ASP A 87 -3.64 -12.73 -8.65
N VAL A 88 -3.82 -11.42 -8.84
CA VAL A 88 -4.83 -10.82 -9.73
C VAL A 88 -4.61 -11.23 -11.18
N ASP A 89 -3.36 -11.32 -11.64
CA ASP A 89 -3.02 -11.80 -12.99
C ASP A 89 -3.52 -13.24 -13.26
N PHE A 90 -3.68 -14.06 -12.21
CA PHE A 90 -4.31 -15.38 -12.35
C PHE A 90 -5.74 -15.30 -12.90
N TYR A 91 -6.50 -14.25 -12.58
CA TYR A 91 -7.86 -14.05 -13.07
C TYR A 91 -7.95 -13.04 -14.22
N VAL A 92 -7.01 -12.12 -14.32
CA VAL A 92 -6.98 -11.03 -15.31
C VAL A 92 -5.76 -11.20 -16.23
N PRO A 93 -5.79 -12.18 -17.16
CA PRO A 93 -4.65 -12.44 -18.03
C PRO A 93 -4.43 -11.26 -18.99
N ARG A 94 -3.17 -11.01 -19.33
CA ARG A 94 -2.77 -9.96 -20.26
C ARG A 94 -3.53 -10.05 -21.59
N GLY A 95 -4.09 -8.93 -22.04
CA GLY A 95 -4.86 -8.83 -23.27
C GLY A 95 -6.31 -9.31 -23.19
N SER A 96 -6.80 -9.70 -22.00
CA SER A 96 -8.24 -9.89 -21.76
C SER A 96 -9.02 -8.58 -21.86
N GLU A 97 -10.35 -8.65 -21.92
CA GLU A 97 -11.20 -7.46 -21.92
C GLU A 97 -11.06 -6.69 -20.61
N THR A 98 -11.00 -7.42 -19.49
CA THR A 98 -10.78 -6.84 -18.16
C THR A 98 -9.41 -6.17 -18.07
N ASP A 99 -8.34 -6.79 -18.59
CA ASP A 99 -7.00 -6.20 -18.61
C ASP A 99 -6.96 -4.90 -19.40
N ARG A 100 -7.57 -4.86 -20.59
CA ARG A 100 -7.63 -3.64 -21.42
C ARG A 100 -8.37 -2.51 -20.71
N HIS A 101 -9.46 -2.83 -20.01
CA HIS A 101 -10.21 -1.84 -19.24
C HIS A 101 -9.43 -1.35 -18.02
N ALA A 102 -8.82 -2.26 -17.25
CA ALA A 102 -7.95 -1.92 -16.13
C ALA A 102 -6.76 -1.05 -16.58
N CYS A 103 -6.16 -1.35 -17.73
CA CYS A 103 -5.11 -0.55 -18.34
C CYS A 103 -5.57 0.87 -18.70
N ARG A 104 -6.84 1.01 -19.13
CA ARG A 104 -7.41 2.31 -19.50
C ARG A 104 -7.63 3.21 -18.29
N ASN A 105 -8.16 2.66 -17.19
CA ASN A 105 -8.45 3.40 -15.97
C ASN A 105 -7.22 3.56 -15.06
N GLY A 106 -6.30 2.59 -15.07
CA GLY A 106 -5.01 2.62 -14.38
C GLY A 106 -5.07 2.46 -12.85
N THR A 107 -6.16 2.86 -12.20
CA THR A 107 -6.36 2.80 -10.74
C THR A 107 -7.84 2.74 -10.38
N SER A 108 -8.16 2.29 -9.17
CA SER A 108 -9.45 2.57 -8.54
C SER A 108 -9.48 4.03 -8.06
N VAL A 109 -10.66 4.65 -8.04
CA VAL A 109 -10.88 6.02 -7.53
C VAL A 109 -11.89 5.99 -6.39
N TYR A 110 -11.48 6.47 -5.22
CA TYR A 110 -12.29 6.52 -4.01
C TYR A 110 -12.73 7.97 -3.77
N THR A 111 -14.02 8.26 -3.97
CA THR A 111 -14.53 9.64 -3.84
C THR A 111 -15.09 9.97 -2.44
N GLY A 112 -15.16 8.96 -1.55
CA GLY A 112 -15.87 9.04 -0.27
C GLY A 112 -17.39 8.93 -0.38
N ILE A 113 -17.95 8.98 -1.59
CA ILE A 113 -19.38 8.80 -1.87
C ILE A 113 -19.60 7.45 -2.57
N GLU A 114 -18.84 7.25 -3.64
CA GLU A 114 -18.83 6.05 -4.45
C GLU A 114 -17.38 5.68 -4.76
N THR A 115 -17.11 4.38 -4.75
CA THR A 115 -15.85 3.82 -5.21
C THR A 115 -16.03 3.43 -6.67
N PHE A 116 -15.14 3.93 -7.53
CA PHE A 116 -15.04 3.54 -8.94
C PHE A 116 -13.87 2.56 -9.08
N PRO A 117 -14.11 1.24 -9.05
CA PRO A 117 -13.03 0.28 -8.98
C PRO A 117 -12.36 0.08 -10.34
N MET A 118 -11.05 -0.21 -10.32
CA MET A 118 -10.30 -0.56 -11.53
C MET A 118 -10.77 -1.89 -12.14
N LEU A 119 -11.18 -2.82 -11.28
CA LEU A 119 -11.64 -4.16 -11.61
C LEU A 119 -13.07 -4.35 -11.07
N PRO A 120 -13.94 -5.10 -11.77
CA PRO A 120 -15.27 -5.41 -11.25
C PRO A 120 -15.22 -6.08 -9.87
N ASP A 121 -16.17 -5.79 -8.99
CA ASP A 121 -16.21 -6.30 -7.60
C ASP A 121 -16.11 -7.83 -7.48
N ARG A 122 -16.66 -8.57 -8.45
CA ARG A 122 -16.54 -10.03 -8.49
C ARG A 122 -15.09 -10.50 -8.59
N LEU A 123 -14.19 -9.67 -9.11
CA LEU A 123 -12.75 -9.90 -9.04
C LEU A 123 -12.19 -9.31 -7.76
N SER A 124 -12.20 -7.99 -7.65
CA SER A 124 -11.46 -7.26 -6.61
C SER A 124 -11.94 -7.54 -5.19
N ALA A 125 -13.22 -7.80 -4.97
CA ALA A 125 -13.85 -7.98 -3.66
C ALA A 125 -14.37 -9.41 -3.41
N ASP A 126 -13.99 -10.36 -4.27
CA ASP A 126 -14.36 -11.78 -4.18
C ASP A 126 -13.21 -12.68 -4.68
N LEU A 127 -13.09 -12.94 -6.00
CA LEU A 127 -12.20 -13.98 -6.54
C LEU A 127 -10.71 -13.79 -6.24
N SER A 128 -10.20 -12.56 -6.29
CA SER A 128 -8.79 -12.25 -5.98
C SER A 128 -8.60 -11.63 -4.60
N SER A 129 -9.67 -11.26 -3.91
CA SER A 129 -9.56 -10.69 -2.57
C SER A 129 -9.15 -11.75 -1.57
N LEU A 130 -8.15 -11.45 -0.75
CA LEU A 130 -7.68 -12.35 0.31
C LEU A 130 -8.61 -12.35 1.54
N LEU A 131 -9.92 -12.41 1.32
CA LEU A 131 -10.93 -12.51 2.38
C LEU A 131 -10.73 -13.80 3.21
N PRO A 132 -11.00 -13.75 4.52
CA PRO A 132 -10.95 -14.93 5.38
C PRO A 132 -11.87 -16.06 4.92
N GLY A 133 -11.50 -17.29 5.28
CA GLY A 133 -12.34 -18.49 5.11
C GLY A 133 -12.24 -19.19 3.75
N GLN A 134 -11.41 -18.69 2.83
CA GLN A 134 -11.14 -19.34 1.53
C GLN A 134 -9.65 -19.51 1.28
N ASP A 135 -9.31 -20.46 0.41
CA ASP A 135 -7.94 -20.67 -0.07
C ASP A 135 -7.69 -19.79 -1.28
N HIS A 136 -6.56 -19.08 -1.27
CA HIS A 136 -6.21 -18.13 -2.31
C HIS A 136 -4.84 -18.45 -2.89
N VAL A 137 -4.67 -18.19 -4.18
CA VAL A 137 -3.35 -18.17 -4.81
C VAL A 137 -2.77 -16.76 -4.63
N ALA A 138 -1.54 -16.71 -4.11
CA ALA A 138 -0.85 -15.46 -3.85
C ALA A 138 0.59 -15.50 -4.36
N VAL A 139 1.14 -14.32 -4.65
CA VAL A 139 2.58 -14.09 -4.78
C VAL A 139 3.11 -13.74 -3.41
N VAL A 140 3.95 -14.60 -2.84
CA VAL A 140 4.56 -14.42 -1.52
C VAL A 140 5.92 -13.77 -1.70
N ILE A 141 6.14 -12.72 -0.92
CA ILE A 141 7.39 -11.96 -0.83
C ILE A 141 7.94 -12.17 0.56
N GLU A 142 9.15 -12.73 0.64
CA GLU A 142 9.86 -12.89 1.91
C GLU A 142 10.97 -11.86 2.06
N TYR A 143 11.17 -11.38 3.27
CA TYR A 143 12.35 -10.62 3.66
C TYR A 143 12.61 -10.78 5.16
N VAL A 144 13.83 -10.45 5.56
CA VAL A 144 14.26 -10.53 6.94
C VAL A 144 14.45 -9.14 7.50
N VAL A 145 13.92 -8.89 8.70
CA VAL A 145 14.14 -7.68 9.50
C VAL A 145 15.15 -8.01 10.60
N ARG A 146 16.29 -7.34 10.58
CA ARG A 146 17.34 -7.49 11.60
C ARG A 146 17.04 -6.67 12.85
N GLU A 147 17.80 -6.90 13.91
CA GLU A 147 17.67 -6.16 15.18
C GLU A 147 17.89 -4.64 15.00
N ASP A 148 18.79 -4.25 14.09
CA ASP A 148 19.04 -2.84 13.74
C ASP A 148 17.96 -2.23 12.83
N GLY A 149 16.93 -2.99 12.46
CA GLY A 149 15.86 -2.58 11.55
C GLY A 149 16.23 -2.58 10.07
N SER A 150 17.46 -2.99 9.70
CA SER A 150 17.79 -3.22 8.30
C SER A 150 17.02 -4.41 7.75
N THR A 151 16.62 -4.32 6.49
CA THR A 151 15.96 -5.41 5.79
C THR A 151 16.93 -6.15 4.87
N ARG A 152 16.66 -7.43 4.64
CA ARG A 152 17.36 -8.25 3.64
C ARG A 152 16.31 -8.97 2.80
N PRO A 153 16.28 -8.76 1.47
CA PRO A 153 15.37 -9.49 0.59
C PRO A 153 15.56 -11.01 0.73
N GLY A 154 14.45 -11.73 0.70
CA GLY A 154 14.37 -13.19 0.66
C GLY A 154 13.84 -13.68 -0.69
N ASP A 155 13.16 -14.83 -0.67
CA ASP A 155 12.59 -15.43 -1.87
C ASP A 155 11.26 -14.76 -2.26
N ILE A 156 10.94 -14.81 -3.56
CA ILE A 156 9.61 -14.48 -4.10
C ILE A 156 9.10 -15.68 -4.89
N TYR A 157 7.89 -16.14 -4.57
CA TYR A 157 7.31 -17.35 -5.17
C TYR A 157 5.77 -17.34 -5.11
N ARG A 158 5.13 -18.27 -5.83
CA ARG A 158 3.66 -18.46 -5.76
C ARG A 158 3.31 -19.52 -4.71
N ALA A 159 2.24 -19.28 -3.96
CA ALA A 159 1.77 -20.18 -2.91
C ALA A 159 0.24 -20.18 -2.79
N ILE A 160 -0.28 -21.21 -2.12
CA ILE A 160 -1.65 -21.26 -1.62
C ILE A 160 -1.63 -20.77 -0.17
N VAL A 161 -2.44 -19.77 0.12
CA VAL A 161 -2.56 -19.14 1.44
C VAL A 161 -4.02 -19.15 1.90
N ARG A 162 -4.23 -19.02 3.21
CA ARG A 162 -5.55 -18.84 3.80
C ARG A 162 -5.46 -17.73 4.83
N ASN A 163 -6.24 -16.66 4.62
CA ASN A 163 -6.37 -15.59 5.60
C ASN A 163 -7.15 -16.10 6.80
N GLN A 164 -6.53 -16.05 7.98
CA GLN A 164 -7.15 -16.51 9.23
C GLN A 164 -8.04 -15.42 9.84
N ALA A 165 -7.72 -14.15 9.62
CA ALA A 165 -8.47 -13.03 10.19
C ALA A 165 -8.29 -11.75 9.38
N LYS A 166 -9.41 -11.06 9.13
CA LYS A 166 -9.43 -9.65 8.71
C LYS A 166 -9.48 -8.81 9.97
N LEU A 167 -8.45 -8.01 10.20
CA LEU A 167 -8.36 -7.08 11.32
C LEU A 167 -8.66 -5.66 10.84
N VAL A 168 -8.97 -4.78 11.79
CA VAL A 168 -9.33 -3.37 11.52
C VAL A 168 -8.25 -2.45 12.06
N TYR A 169 -7.85 -1.45 11.28
CA TYR A 169 -6.79 -0.50 11.64
C TYR A 169 -7.01 0.18 12.99
N GLU A 170 -8.23 0.67 13.25
CA GLU A 170 -8.59 1.36 14.49
C GLU A 170 -8.44 0.43 15.69
N GLU A 171 -9.04 -0.78 15.62
CA GLU A 171 -9.04 -1.74 16.72
C GLU A 171 -7.63 -2.25 17.05
N VAL A 172 -6.84 -2.58 16.03
CA VAL A 172 -5.45 -3.04 16.23
C VAL A 172 -4.56 -1.89 16.68
N GLY A 173 -4.77 -0.69 16.14
CA GLY A 173 -4.03 0.51 16.54
C GLY A 173 -4.21 0.81 18.02
N ASP A 174 -5.47 0.92 18.46
CA ASP A 174 -5.82 1.18 19.86
C ASP A 174 -5.24 0.10 20.80
N TRP A 175 -5.29 -1.16 20.38
CA TRP A 175 -4.72 -2.26 21.16
C TRP A 175 -3.20 -2.17 21.28
N LEU A 176 -2.48 -1.97 20.17
CA LEU A 176 -1.02 -1.87 20.17
C LEU A 176 -0.50 -0.62 20.90
N GLU A 177 -1.33 0.43 21.00
CA GLU A 177 -1.04 1.65 21.73
C GLU A 177 -1.45 1.58 23.21
N GLY A 178 -2.20 0.54 23.61
CA GLY A 178 -2.67 0.32 24.98
C GLY A 178 -3.84 1.21 25.37
N THR A 179 -4.54 1.80 24.40
CA THR A 179 -5.75 2.62 24.59
C THR A 179 -7.04 1.82 24.41
N GLY A 180 -6.96 0.63 23.78
CA GLY A 180 -8.08 -0.28 23.56
C GLY A 180 -7.82 -1.73 24.01
N PRO A 181 -8.87 -2.56 24.08
CA PRO A 181 -8.73 -3.99 24.37
C PRO A 181 -8.16 -4.75 23.16
N VAL A 182 -7.73 -6.00 23.38
CA VAL A 182 -7.40 -6.93 22.28
C VAL A 182 -8.63 -7.08 21.36
N PRO A 183 -8.50 -6.93 20.03
CA PRO A 183 -9.63 -7.09 19.12
C PRO A 183 -10.24 -8.49 19.20
N GLY A 184 -11.55 -8.59 18.94
CA GLY A 184 -12.28 -9.86 19.01
C GLY A 184 -11.69 -10.92 18.07
N ALA A 185 -11.47 -10.56 16.80
CA ALA A 185 -10.90 -11.44 15.79
C ALA A 185 -9.49 -11.95 16.15
N VAL A 186 -8.70 -11.15 16.88
CA VAL A 186 -7.39 -11.55 17.41
C VAL A 186 -7.55 -12.57 18.54
N SER A 187 -8.49 -12.33 19.46
CA SER A 187 -8.75 -13.20 20.61
C SER A 187 -9.35 -14.55 20.23
N GLU A 188 -10.10 -14.61 19.14
CA GLU A 188 -10.74 -15.83 18.63
C GLU A 188 -9.77 -16.78 17.91
N THR A 189 -8.62 -16.28 17.45
CA THR A 189 -7.64 -17.04 16.68
C THR A 189 -6.39 -17.32 17.53
N ALA A 190 -6.18 -18.59 17.90
CA ALA A 190 -5.05 -18.99 18.73
C ALA A 190 -3.70 -18.63 18.08
N GLY A 191 -2.84 -17.93 18.83
CA GLY A 191 -1.51 -17.50 18.38
C GLY A 191 -1.50 -16.17 17.60
N LEU A 192 -2.66 -15.62 17.24
CA LEU A 192 -2.72 -14.41 16.41
C LEU A 192 -2.30 -13.17 17.18
N ALA A 193 -2.53 -13.13 18.50
CA ALA A 193 -2.06 -12.03 19.34
C ALA A 193 -0.53 -11.93 19.33
N GLU A 194 0.16 -13.06 19.54
CA GLU A 194 1.63 -13.13 19.47
C GLU A 194 2.13 -12.77 18.07
N GLN A 195 1.40 -13.16 17.04
CA GLN A 195 1.75 -12.85 15.66
C GLN A 195 1.71 -11.35 15.35
N VAL A 196 0.62 -10.67 15.72
CA VAL A 196 0.49 -9.22 15.50
C VAL A 196 1.52 -8.44 16.33
N LEU A 197 1.82 -8.88 17.55
CA LEU A 197 2.89 -8.26 18.36
C LEU A 197 4.28 -8.44 17.72
N LEU A 198 4.55 -9.59 17.09
CA LEU A 198 5.80 -9.80 16.36
C LEU A 198 5.88 -8.93 15.09
N GLN A 199 4.76 -8.77 14.40
CA GLN A 199 4.67 -7.88 13.23
C GLN A 199 4.95 -6.42 13.63
N ASP A 200 4.33 -5.94 14.72
CA ASP A 200 4.54 -4.60 15.26
C ASP A 200 6.01 -4.37 15.66
N GLU A 201 6.65 -5.35 16.32
CA GLU A 201 8.07 -5.25 16.66
C GLU A 201 8.95 -5.09 15.40
N ALA A 202 8.68 -5.86 14.34
CA ALA A 202 9.40 -5.74 13.08
C ALA A 202 9.20 -4.36 12.45
N ALA A 203 7.95 -3.86 12.43
CA ALA A 203 7.63 -2.55 11.88
C ALA A 203 8.33 -1.42 12.64
N LEU A 204 8.35 -1.46 13.97
CA LEU A 204 9.05 -0.45 14.78
C LEU A 204 10.56 -0.44 14.55
N ARG A 205 11.18 -1.62 14.35
CA ARG A 205 12.59 -1.71 13.97
C ARG A 205 12.82 -1.04 12.62
N MET A 206 12.01 -1.38 11.60
CA MET A 206 12.11 -0.80 10.26
C MET A 206 11.88 0.72 10.27
N LYS A 207 10.85 1.21 10.96
CA LYS A 207 10.53 2.64 11.07
C LYS A 207 11.68 3.45 11.64
N ARG A 208 12.26 2.97 12.74
CA ARG A 208 13.42 3.60 13.38
C ARG A 208 14.56 3.74 12.38
N ARG A 209 14.90 2.65 11.68
CA ARG A 209 15.96 2.62 10.68
C ARG A 209 15.69 3.57 9.51
N ARG A 210 14.48 3.57 8.96
CA ARG A 210 14.08 4.49 7.88
C ARG A 210 14.18 5.95 8.30
N THR A 211 13.76 6.26 9.52
CA THR A 211 13.84 7.62 10.07
C THR A 211 15.29 8.07 10.26
N GLU A 212 16.18 7.19 10.74
CA GLU A 212 17.63 7.46 10.81
C GLU A 212 18.25 7.74 9.43
N TRP A 213 17.71 7.14 8.37
CA TRP A 213 18.16 7.33 6.99
C TRP A 213 17.48 8.51 6.27
N GLY A 214 16.65 9.28 6.98
CA GLY A 214 16.04 10.49 6.44
C GLY A 214 14.70 10.27 5.73
N ALA A 215 13.97 9.20 6.04
CA ALA A 215 12.57 9.10 5.65
C ALA A 215 11.77 10.21 6.35
N LEU A 216 11.03 10.99 5.56
CA LEU A 216 10.32 12.16 6.07
C LEU A 216 9.11 11.72 6.90
N ALA A 217 9.02 12.22 8.13
CA ALA A 217 7.87 12.02 9.00
C ALA A 217 6.75 13.01 8.66
N LEU A 218 6.20 12.91 7.45
CA LEU A 218 5.10 13.78 6.99
C LEU A 218 3.77 13.29 7.54
N GLU A 219 2.90 14.23 7.90
CA GLU A 219 1.55 13.95 8.38
C GLU A 219 0.59 14.95 7.76
N THR A 220 -0.49 14.47 7.14
CA THR A 220 -1.54 15.32 6.58
C THR A 220 -2.88 14.95 7.19
N ILE A 221 -3.76 15.93 7.31
CA ILE A 221 -5.13 15.68 7.77
C ILE A 221 -5.91 15.11 6.60
N GLU A 222 -6.24 13.82 6.70
CA GLU A 222 -7.15 13.14 5.77
C GLU A 222 -8.52 13.02 6.44
N ALA A 223 -9.54 13.61 5.82
CA ALA A 223 -10.90 13.59 6.33
C ALA A 223 -11.81 12.82 5.37
N GLU A 224 -12.57 11.87 5.92
CA GLU A 224 -13.54 11.07 5.19
C GLU A 224 -14.97 11.51 5.52
N PRO A 225 -15.85 11.65 4.51
CA PRO A 225 -17.25 11.92 4.76
C PRO A 225 -17.98 10.66 5.19
N VAL A 226 -18.74 10.76 6.28
CA VAL A 226 -19.72 9.73 6.66
C VAL A 226 -21.03 10.06 5.95
N ILE A 227 -21.49 9.18 5.08
CA ILE A 227 -22.71 9.38 4.30
C ILE A 227 -23.89 8.67 4.97
N ALA A 228 -24.96 9.43 5.21
CA ALA A 228 -26.26 8.91 5.65
C ALA A 228 -27.36 9.47 4.75
N ASP A 229 -28.22 8.59 4.22
CA ASP A 229 -29.33 8.95 3.33
C ASP A 229 -28.91 9.83 2.12
N GLY A 230 -27.71 9.57 1.58
CA GLY A 230 -27.14 10.32 0.45
C GLY A 230 -26.62 11.72 0.79
N GLN A 231 -26.52 12.06 2.08
CA GLN A 231 -25.99 13.33 2.58
C GLN A 231 -24.78 13.12 3.48
N VAL A 232 -23.88 14.10 3.51
CA VAL A 232 -22.75 14.11 4.46
C VAL A 232 -23.29 14.34 5.86
N ALA A 233 -23.26 13.32 6.70
CA ALA A 233 -23.69 13.37 8.10
C ALA A 233 -22.62 14.03 8.98
N CYS A 234 -21.35 13.64 8.79
CA CYS A 234 -20.19 14.23 9.44
C CYS A 234 -18.92 13.97 8.64
N LEU A 235 -17.80 14.54 9.11
CA LEU A 235 -16.46 14.22 8.64
C LEU A 235 -15.72 13.52 9.78
N VAL A 236 -14.99 12.46 9.46
CA VAL A 236 -14.10 11.75 10.40
C VAL A 236 -12.68 11.93 9.92
N ILE A 237 -11.77 12.28 10.82
CA ILE A 237 -10.35 12.37 10.51
C ILE A 237 -9.76 10.97 10.65
N GLN A 238 -9.04 10.53 9.63
CA GLN A 238 -8.25 9.32 9.71
C GLN A 238 -6.92 9.64 10.37
N GLU A 239 -6.73 9.13 11.58
CA GLU A 239 -5.49 9.30 12.32
C GLU A 239 -4.48 8.21 11.95
N GLN A 240 -3.22 8.63 11.81
CA GLN A 240 -2.12 7.69 11.70
C GLN A 240 -1.93 6.98 13.03
N ASN A 241 -2.08 5.66 13.04
CA ASN A 241 -1.91 4.84 14.24
C ASN A 241 -0.84 3.76 14.03
N ARG A 242 -0.57 3.00 15.09
CA ARG A 242 0.46 1.96 15.10
C ARG A 242 0.19 0.83 14.10
N ALA A 243 -1.06 0.47 13.86
CA ALA A 243 -1.43 -0.55 12.88
C ALA A 243 -1.22 -0.08 11.43
N ARG A 244 -1.60 1.17 11.09
CA ARG A 244 -1.31 1.77 9.78
C ARG A 244 0.18 1.85 9.52
N CYS A 245 0.94 2.26 10.53
CA CYS A 245 2.39 2.29 10.46
C CYS A 245 2.98 0.89 10.21
N LEU A 246 2.44 -0.15 10.85
CA LEU A 246 2.89 -1.52 10.66
C LEU A 246 2.76 -1.94 9.19
N ILE A 247 1.57 -1.80 8.62
CA ILE A 247 1.30 -2.18 7.23
C ILE A 247 2.13 -1.33 6.26
N GLU A 248 2.26 -0.02 6.51
CA GLU A 248 3.09 0.86 5.67
C GLU A 248 4.55 0.37 5.60
N GLU A 249 5.19 0.09 6.74
CA GLU A 249 6.57 -0.40 6.79
C GLU A 249 6.73 -1.74 6.05
N PHE A 250 5.74 -2.63 6.20
CA PHE A 250 5.77 -3.94 5.56
C PHE A 250 5.64 -3.82 4.04
N MET A 251 4.70 -2.99 3.56
CA MET A 251 4.52 -2.78 2.12
C MET A 251 5.73 -2.09 1.50
N VAL A 252 6.36 -1.15 2.21
CA VAL A 252 7.59 -0.50 1.72
C VAL A 252 8.73 -1.51 1.57
N ALA A 253 8.93 -2.37 2.56
CA ALA A 253 9.95 -3.42 2.52
C ALA A 253 9.67 -4.50 1.45
N ALA A 254 8.40 -4.89 1.29
CA ALA A 254 7.98 -5.82 0.24
C ALA A 254 8.23 -5.24 -1.16
N ASN A 255 7.85 -3.98 -1.41
CA ASN A 255 8.11 -3.29 -2.66
C ASN A 255 9.61 -3.13 -2.96
N GLY A 256 10.44 -2.87 -1.94
CA GLY A 256 11.90 -2.89 -2.07
C GLY A 256 12.43 -4.28 -2.45
N SER A 257 11.89 -5.34 -1.86
CA SER A 257 12.26 -6.73 -2.16
C SER A 257 11.87 -7.15 -3.58
N ILE A 258 10.70 -6.74 -4.07
CA ILE A 258 10.30 -6.93 -5.47
C ILE A 258 11.30 -6.24 -6.41
N THR A 259 11.69 -5.01 -6.07
CA THR A 259 12.62 -4.23 -6.90
C THR A 259 13.98 -4.92 -6.97
N ALA A 260 14.51 -5.39 -5.83
CA ALA A 260 15.75 -6.17 -5.78
C ALA A 260 15.67 -7.48 -6.59
N PHE A 261 14.55 -8.20 -6.50
CA PHE A 261 14.32 -9.44 -7.23
C PHE A 261 14.31 -9.23 -8.75
N LEU A 262 13.55 -8.23 -9.24
CA LEU A 262 13.48 -7.92 -10.67
C LEU A 262 14.80 -7.34 -11.21
N ALA A 263 15.52 -6.57 -10.38
CA ALA A 263 16.83 -6.03 -10.74
C ALA A 263 17.87 -7.16 -10.92
N ALA A 264 17.88 -8.16 -10.03
CA ALA A 264 18.74 -9.34 -10.16
C ALA A 264 18.45 -10.14 -11.44
N ALA A 265 17.19 -10.17 -11.88
CA ALA A 265 16.78 -10.78 -13.15
C ALA A 265 17.09 -9.92 -14.40
N HIS A 266 17.63 -8.70 -14.22
CA HIS A 266 17.92 -7.76 -15.30
C HIS A 266 16.71 -7.47 -16.19
N LEU A 267 15.52 -7.33 -15.59
CA LEU A 267 14.31 -6.96 -16.31
C LEU A 267 14.04 -5.45 -16.21
N PRO A 268 13.55 -4.81 -17.29
CA PRO A 268 13.01 -3.47 -17.18
C PRO A 268 11.74 -3.50 -16.33
N MET A 269 11.56 -2.48 -15.49
CA MET A 269 10.40 -2.38 -14.61
C MET A 269 9.94 -0.93 -14.47
N ILE A 270 8.82 -0.72 -13.78
CA ILE A 270 8.31 0.62 -13.48
C ILE A 270 8.74 0.98 -12.06
N HIS A 271 9.48 2.09 -11.90
CA HIS A 271 9.81 2.62 -10.58
C HIS A 271 8.78 3.66 -10.17
N ARG A 272 8.49 3.72 -8.87
CA ARG A 272 7.75 4.81 -8.23
C ARG A 272 8.77 5.75 -7.61
N VAL A 273 8.92 6.94 -8.20
CA VAL A 273 9.96 7.89 -7.81
C VAL A 273 9.37 9.17 -7.25
N VAL A 274 10.06 9.75 -6.27
CA VAL A 274 9.89 11.13 -5.86
C VAL A 274 11.25 11.75 -5.97
N ARG A 275 11.41 12.66 -6.94
CA ARG A 275 12.69 13.32 -7.20
C ARG A 275 13.07 14.21 -6.03
N THR A 276 14.25 14.82 -6.11
CA THR A 276 14.58 15.91 -5.20
C THR A 276 13.50 17.00 -5.25
N PRO A 277 13.23 17.69 -4.13
CA PRO A 277 12.11 18.62 -4.04
C PRO A 277 12.14 19.67 -5.15
N ARG A 278 11.02 19.84 -5.85
CA ARG A 278 10.85 20.82 -6.94
C ARG A 278 11.20 22.24 -6.50
N ASN A 279 10.88 22.58 -5.25
CA ASN A 279 11.22 23.87 -4.64
C ASN A 279 11.90 23.69 -3.28
N TRP A 280 13.15 23.21 -3.30
CA TRP A 280 13.98 23.12 -2.09
C TRP A 280 14.23 24.48 -1.43
N GLU A 281 14.43 25.54 -2.21
CA GLU A 281 14.62 26.89 -1.69
C GLU A 281 13.44 27.34 -0.83
N GLY A 282 12.20 27.04 -1.27
CA GLY A 282 11.00 27.27 -0.47
C GLY A 282 11.03 26.51 0.85
N ILE A 283 11.47 25.24 0.86
CA ILE A 283 11.59 24.45 2.10
C ILE A 283 12.64 25.06 3.05
N VAL A 284 13.76 25.57 2.51
CA VAL A 284 14.78 26.28 3.30
C VAL A 284 14.22 27.55 3.93
N ILE A 285 13.40 28.32 3.19
CA ILE A 285 12.73 29.53 3.70
C ILE A 285 11.76 29.17 4.82
N GLU A 286 10.90 28.16 4.61
CA GLU A 286 9.95 27.67 5.63
C GLU A 286 10.66 27.22 6.93
N ALA A 287 11.83 26.57 6.80
CA ALA A 287 12.63 26.21 7.95
C ALA A 287 13.21 27.44 8.67
N ALA A 288 13.70 28.42 7.92
CA ALA A 288 14.27 29.65 8.47
C ALA A 288 13.24 30.50 9.22
N GLU A 289 12.00 30.58 8.73
CA GLU A 289 10.88 31.24 9.43
C GLU A 289 10.57 30.60 10.79
N ARG A 290 10.91 29.31 10.94
CA ARG A 290 10.76 28.52 12.18
C ARG A 290 12.06 28.43 12.99
N GLY A 291 13.06 29.24 12.63
CA GLY A 291 14.31 29.38 13.38
C GLY A 291 15.34 28.28 13.12
N GLU A 292 15.20 27.49 12.06
CA GLU A 292 16.13 26.41 11.72
C GLU A 292 16.77 26.63 10.35
N THR A 293 18.06 26.31 10.23
CA THR A 293 18.80 26.43 8.97
C THR A 293 18.97 25.08 8.31
N LEU A 294 18.36 24.89 7.14
CA LEU A 294 18.60 23.74 6.27
C LEU A 294 19.77 24.00 5.30
N PRO A 295 20.45 22.96 4.80
CA PRO A 295 21.49 23.12 3.79
C PRO A 295 20.96 23.73 2.48
N ALA A 296 21.83 24.41 1.73
CA ALA A 296 21.45 25.00 0.43
C ALA A 296 21.12 23.94 -0.64
N LYS A 297 21.65 22.72 -0.50
CA LYS A 297 21.35 21.59 -1.39
C LYS A 297 20.32 20.67 -0.72
N PRO A 298 19.45 19.99 -1.50
CA PRO A 298 18.52 19.01 -0.98
C PRO A 298 19.21 17.95 -0.12
N ASP A 299 18.68 17.78 1.09
CA ASP A 299 19.19 16.85 2.09
C ASP A 299 18.00 16.28 2.88
N ALA A 300 17.66 15.02 2.61
CA ALA A 300 16.52 14.35 3.21
C ALA A 300 16.70 14.14 4.73
N GLU A 301 17.92 13.89 5.18
CA GLU A 301 18.24 13.66 6.59
C GLU A 301 18.10 14.97 7.40
N ALA A 302 18.60 16.07 6.83
CA ALA A 302 18.42 17.40 7.42
C ALA A 302 16.95 17.80 7.50
N LEU A 303 16.18 17.57 6.42
CA LEU A 303 14.74 17.86 6.41
C LEU A 303 13.98 16.99 7.41
N THR A 304 14.30 15.70 7.51
CA THR A 304 13.68 14.78 8.48
C THR A 304 13.89 15.26 9.91
N ARG A 305 15.13 15.62 10.29
CA ARG A 305 15.42 16.14 11.63
C ARG A 305 14.65 17.42 11.93
N PHE A 306 14.53 18.31 10.95
CA PHE A 306 13.71 19.52 11.08
C PHE A 306 12.24 19.16 11.32
N LEU A 307 11.65 18.30 10.48
CA LEU A 307 10.24 17.89 10.61
C LEU A 307 9.96 17.24 11.97
N ILE A 308 10.84 16.35 12.45
CA ILE A 308 10.68 15.70 13.77
C ILE A 308 10.68 16.73 14.90
N ARG A 309 11.59 17.72 14.86
CA ARG A 309 11.62 18.79 15.86
C ARG A 309 10.36 19.64 15.82
N GLN A 310 9.89 20.01 14.63
CA GLN A 310 8.68 20.81 14.47
C GLN A 310 7.44 20.05 14.94
N LYS A 311 7.33 18.74 14.65
CA LYS A 311 6.26 17.89 15.16
C LYS A 311 6.23 17.83 16.69
N ALA A 312 7.40 17.71 17.31
CA ALA A 312 7.50 17.68 18.77
C ALA A 312 7.19 19.05 19.41
N ALA A 313 7.50 20.15 18.73
CA ALA A 313 7.31 21.50 19.24
C ALA A 313 5.85 22.01 19.12
N ASP A 314 5.17 21.67 18.02
CA ASP A 314 3.80 22.12 17.73
C ASP A 314 3.04 21.02 16.96
N PRO A 315 2.60 19.95 17.64
CA PRO A 315 1.93 18.82 16.98
C PRO A 315 0.62 19.22 16.32
N ASP A 316 -0.13 20.18 16.89
CA ASP A 316 -1.42 20.61 16.38
C ASP A 316 -1.31 21.31 15.01
N ARG A 317 -0.23 22.08 14.77
CA ARG A 317 0.02 22.76 13.48
C ARG A 317 1.01 22.03 12.58
N PHE A 318 1.58 20.93 13.05
CA PHE A 318 2.51 20.14 12.25
C PHE A 318 1.93 19.66 10.91
N PRO A 319 0.65 19.28 10.81
CA PRO A 319 0.07 18.89 9.53
C PRO A 319 0.08 20.00 8.46
N ASP A 320 -0.04 21.27 8.87
CA ASP A 320 0.05 22.40 7.95
C ASP A 320 1.47 22.52 7.35
N LEU A 321 2.50 22.40 8.20
CA LEU A 321 3.90 22.40 7.76
C LEU A 321 4.18 21.22 6.83
N SER A 322 3.73 20.03 7.20
CA SER A 322 3.87 18.82 6.39
C SER A 322 3.23 18.99 5.01
N LEU A 323 2.00 19.52 4.94
CA LEU A 323 1.32 19.78 3.67
C LEU A 323 2.07 20.82 2.81
N THR A 324 2.62 21.87 3.43
CA THR A 324 3.47 22.85 2.74
C THR A 324 4.70 22.17 2.15
N VAL A 325 5.43 21.36 2.93
CA VAL A 325 6.58 20.60 2.44
C VAL A 325 6.19 19.65 1.31
N VAL A 326 5.09 18.90 1.43
CA VAL A 326 4.55 18.03 0.36
C VAL A 326 4.33 18.80 -0.94
N LYS A 327 3.69 19.98 -0.87
CA LYS A 327 3.44 20.83 -2.05
C LYS A 327 4.74 21.34 -2.68
N LEU A 328 5.76 21.62 -1.88
CA LEU A 328 7.07 22.07 -2.34
C LEU A 328 7.94 20.95 -2.91
N MET A 329 7.73 19.70 -2.46
CA MET A 329 8.41 18.53 -3.02
C MET A 329 7.98 18.24 -4.46
N GLY A 330 6.68 18.33 -4.74
CA GLY A 330 6.10 17.92 -6.02
C GLY A 330 5.57 16.48 -6.00
N ALA A 331 5.00 16.05 -7.12
CA ALA A 331 4.31 14.77 -7.21
C ALA A 331 5.28 13.59 -7.36
N GLY A 332 4.89 12.42 -6.84
CA GLY A 332 5.53 11.17 -7.20
C GLY A 332 5.13 10.72 -8.61
N GLU A 333 6.06 10.14 -9.34
CA GLU A 333 5.93 9.74 -10.74
C GLU A 333 6.13 8.23 -10.90
N TYR A 334 5.51 7.65 -11.91
CA TYR A 334 5.89 6.33 -12.42
C TYR A 334 6.84 6.52 -13.59
N VAL A 335 8.02 5.92 -13.52
CA VAL A 335 9.04 6.01 -14.56
C VAL A 335 9.47 4.62 -15.00
N ALA A 336 9.63 4.42 -16.30
CA ALA A 336 10.25 3.21 -16.81
C ALA A 336 11.73 3.23 -16.45
N PHE A 337 12.21 2.12 -15.89
CA PHE A 337 13.59 1.93 -15.50
C PHE A 337 14.16 0.74 -16.26
N ARG A 338 15.35 0.91 -16.87
CA ARG A 338 16.06 -0.17 -17.55
C ARG A 338 17.25 -0.62 -16.72
N PRO A 339 17.61 -1.91 -16.76
CA PRO A 339 18.81 -2.40 -16.12
C PRO A 339 20.04 -1.61 -16.58
N GLY A 340 20.79 -1.06 -15.61
CA GLY A 340 21.98 -0.25 -15.86
C GLY A 340 21.76 1.27 -15.83
N ASP A 341 20.51 1.75 -15.75
CA ASP A 341 20.22 3.16 -15.50
C ASP A 341 20.59 3.54 -14.05
N GLU A 342 20.93 4.81 -13.81
CA GLU A 342 21.11 5.32 -12.44
C GLU A 342 19.74 5.47 -11.75
N PRO A 343 19.54 4.88 -10.54
CA PRO A 343 18.28 5.03 -9.82
C PRO A 343 18.02 6.50 -9.44
N ILE A 344 16.82 6.98 -9.75
CA ILE A 344 16.39 8.35 -9.39
C ILE A 344 16.10 8.47 -7.88
N GLY A 345 15.60 7.40 -7.26
CA GLY A 345 15.21 7.39 -5.85
C GLY A 345 13.82 7.96 -5.55
N HIS A 346 13.45 7.81 -4.29
CA HIS A 346 12.22 8.32 -3.69
C HIS A 346 12.58 9.16 -2.45
N PHE A 347 12.76 10.47 -2.66
CA PHE A 347 13.28 11.42 -1.67
C PHE A 347 12.54 11.34 -0.33
N ALA A 348 11.20 11.31 -0.35
CA ALA A 348 10.39 11.30 0.88
C ALA A 348 10.53 10.02 1.71
N LEU A 349 10.82 8.89 1.06
CA LEU A 349 10.93 7.58 1.71
C LEU A 349 12.38 7.23 2.05
N ALA A 350 13.34 8.05 1.62
CA ALA A 350 14.77 7.76 1.70
C ALA A 350 15.17 6.37 1.14
N VAL A 351 14.53 5.96 0.05
CA VAL A 351 14.84 4.72 -0.67
C VAL A 351 15.28 5.03 -2.11
N THR A 352 16.23 4.28 -2.64
CA THR A 352 16.74 4.47 -4.02
C THR A 352 15.94 3.69 -5.05
N ASP A 353 15.47 2.51 -4.68
CA ASP A 353 14.88 1.52 -5.57
C ASP A 353 13.52 1.11 -5.02
N TYR A 354 12.46 1.64 -5.64
CA TYR A 354 11.09 1.48 -5.16
C TYR A 354 10.12 1.34 -6.32
N THR A 355 9.19 0.39 -6.19
CA THR A 355 8.08 0.17 -7.11
C THR A 355 6.78 0.02 -6.32
N HIS A 356 5.66 -0.13 -7.01
CA HIS A 356 4.41 -0.60 -6.39
C HIS A 356 4.09 -1.99 -6.93
N GLY A 357 3.99 -2.97 -6.05
CA GLY A 357 3.60 -4.35 -6.36
C GLY A 357 2.74 -5.01 -5.28
N THR A 358 2.19 -4.24 -4.35
CA THR A 358 1.45 -4.73 -3.18
C THR A 358 -0.05 -4.41 -3.22
N ALA A 359 -0.58 -3.79 -4.29
CA ALA A 359 -2.00 -3.47 -4.41
C ALA A 359 -2.58 -3.70 -5.84
N PRO A 360 -2.47 -4.92 -6.40
CA PRO A 360 -2.87 -5.21 -7.76
C PRO A 360 -4.38 -5.16 -8.04
N ASN A 361 -5.27 -5.24 -7.04
CA ASN A 361 -6.71 -5.10 -7.26
C ASN A 361 -7.12 -3.66 -7.62
N ARG A 362 -6.29 -2.67 -7.25
CA ARG A 362 -6.62 -1.24 -7.37
C ARG A 362 -5.59 -0.40 -8.09
N ARG A 363 -4.44 -0.95 -8.50
CA ARG A 363 -3.41 -0.25 -9.27
C ARG A 363 -2.89 -1.12 -10.42
N TYR A 364 -2.98 -0.61 -11.65
CA TYR A 364 -2.58 -1.36 -12.83
C TYR A 364 -1.06 -1.55 -12.93
N VAL A 365 -0.27 -0.61 -12.39
CA VAL A 365 1.19 -0.76 -12.29
C VAL A 365 1.56 -2.01 -11.49
N ASP A 366 0.89 -2.25 -10.36
CA ASP A 366 1.13 -3.43 -9.53
C ASP A 366 0.81 -4.73 -10.28
N LEU A 367 -0.22 -4.72 -11.14
CA LEU A 367 -0.53 -5.87 -12.02
C LEU A 367 0.57 -6.10 -13.07
N ILE A 368 1.16 -5.04 -13.63
CA ILE A 368 2.34 -5.15 -14.53
C ILE A 368 3.54 -5.74 -13.77
N ILE A 369 3.82 -5.22 -12.57
CA ILE A 369 4.92 -5.71 -11.73
C ILE A 369 4.71 -7.17 -11.34
N GLN A 370 3.48 -7.57 -11.00
CA GLN A 370 3.13 -8.95 -10.70
C GLN A 370 3.41 -9.89 -11.89
N ARG A 371 3.09 -9.47 -13.11
CA ARG A 371 3.41 -10.23 -14.34
C ARG A 371 4.92 -10.41 -14.53
N LEU A 372 5.70 -9.35 -14.31
CA LEU A 372 7.17 -9.41 -14.38
C LEU A 372 7.74 -10.36 -13.31
N VAL A 373 7.21 -10.31 -12.09
CA VAL A 373 7.63 -11.24 -11.03
C VAL A 373 7.32 -12.68 -11.43
N LYS A 374 6.11 -12.94 -11.95
CA LYS A 374 5.69 -14.28 -12.39
C LYS A 374 6.52 -14.80 -13.57
N SER A 375 6.91 -13.94 -14.52
CA SER A 375 7.79 -14.36 -15.62
C SER A 375 9.15 -14.82 -15.09
N VAL A 376 9.75 -14.09 -14.13
CA VAL A 376 11.01 -14.50 -13.49
C VAL A 376 10.86 -15.83 -12.75
N ILE A 377 9.77 -16.01 -11.98
CA ILE A 377 9.47 -17.27 -11.28
C ILE A 377 9.34 -18.44 -12.28
N GLY A 378 8.71 -18.20 -13.43
CA GLY A 378 8.55 -19.19 -14.50
C GLY A 378 9.81 -19.45 -15.34
N GLY A 379 10.90 -18.71 -15.12
CA GLY A 379 12.10 -18.78 -15.97
C GLY A 379 11.93 -18.13 -17.35
N GLU A 380 10.90 -17.31 -17.52
CA GLU A 380 10.61 -16.57 -18.75
C GLU A 380 11.25 -15.18 -18.74
N ARG A 381 11.77 -14.75 -19.89
CA ARG A 381 12.46 -13.46 -20.01
C ARG A 381 11.49 -12.26 -20.00
N TYR A 382 10.25 -12.46 -20.42
CA TYR A 382 9.20 -11.44 -20.44
C TYR A 382 7.83 -12.12 -20.26
N PRO A 383 6.86 -11.43 -19.64
CA PRO A 383 5.48 -11.90 -19.52
C PRO A 383 4.68 -11.74 -20.83
#